data_AF-A0A2N7F6W7-F1
#
_entry.id   AF-A0A2N7F6W7-F1
#
_cell.length_a   1.000
_cell.length_b   1.000
_cell.length_c   1.000
_cell.angle_alpha   90.00
_cell.angle_beta   90.00
_cell.angle_gamma   90.00
#
_symmetry.space_group_name_H-M   'P 1'
#
loop_
_entity.id
_entity.type
_entity.pdbx_description
1 polymer ?
#
loop_
_entity_poly.entity_id
_entity_poly.type
_entity_poly.pdbx_seq_one_letter_code
_entity_poly.pdbx_strand_id
1 'polypeptide(L)'
;MLRTIAVLILLVLSSYTLAANHSTLSFKQQIRERCGLEVINNQGEMTFGQDYDGRAIILKLESNRKDSRLLLKLQHIDLGSIDEPRLTELVRFQVETPARYEGDINYWRQGVEFPVEHLASNNEVEIKARIAIPELQLTAGEFHLNMEWAVECL
;
A
#
# COMPACT_ATOMS: atom_id res chain seq x y z
N MET A 1 -20.28 -46.61 88.18
CA MET A 1 -20.86 -46.22 86.87
C MET A 1 -20.65 -44.74 86.68
N LEU A 2 -20.23 -44.33 85.47
CA LEU A 2 -20.10 -42.95 84.94
C LEU A 2 -19.02 -42.05 85.58
N ARG A 3 -18.21 -41.26 84.87
CA ARG A 3 -17.92 -41.11 83.43
C ARG A 3 -16.78 -40.07 83.27
N THR A 4 -15.95 -40.29 82.24
CA THR A 4 -15.29 -39.29 81.37
C THR A 4 -14.13 -38.41 81.87
N ILE A 5 -12.99 -38.72 81.24
CA ILE A 5 -11.81 -37.93 80.88
C ILE A 5 -12.18 -36.66 80.11
N ALA A 6 -11.45 -35.56 80.30
CA ALA A 6 -11.23 -34.55 79.28
C ALA A 6 -9.91 -33.79 79.50
N VAL A 7 -8.85 -34.24 78.83
CA VAL A 7 -7.62 -33.46 78.61
C VAL A 7 -7.88 -32.58 77.39
N LEU A 8 -7.84 -31.26 77.56
CA LEU A 8 -8.05 -30.29 76.48
C LEU A 8 -6.67 -29.97 75.85
N ILE A 9 -6.32 -30.67 74.77
CA ILE A 9 -5.15 -30.30 73.95
C ILE A 9 -5.65 -29.33 72.87
N LEU A 10 -5.39 -28.03 73.05
CA LEU A 10 -5.43 -27.05 71.96
C LEU A 10 -4.17 -27.23 71.11
N LEU A 11 -4.28 -27.95 69.99
CA LEU A 11 -3.34 -27.82 68.89
C LEU A 11 -3.95 -26.91 67.84
N VAL A 12 -3.47 -25.66 67.87
CA VAL A 12 -3.73 -24.61 66.90
C VAL A 12 -3.26 -25.13 65.54
N LEU A 13 -4.20 -25.47 64.66
CA LEU A 13 -3.93 -25.70 63.25
C LEU A 13 -3.54 -24.35 62.64
N SER A 14 -2.24 -24.11 62.53
CA SER A 14 -1.69 -23.04 61.71
C SER A 14 -2.06 -23.31 60.25
N SER A 15 -3.10 -22.62 59.77
CA SER A 15 -3.39 -22.55 58.35
C SER A 15 -2.27 -21.77 57.66
N TYR A 16 -1.23 -22.47 57.22
CA TYR A 16 -0.26 -21.91 56.28
C TYR A 16 -0.98 -21.78 54.93
N THR A 17 -1.58 -20.62 54.68
CA THR A 17 -1.91 -20.21 53.33
C THR A 17 -0.61 -19.90 52.61
N LEU A 18 -0.11 -20.87 51.83
CA LEU A 18 0.90 -20.62 50.81
C LEU A 18 0.30 -19.63 49.81
N ALA A 19 0.66 -18.36 49.93
CA ALA A 19 0.36 -17.36 48.93
C ALA A 19 1.10 -17.76 47.64
N ALA A 20 0.37 -18.27 46.66
CA ALA A 20 0.91 -18.49 45.33
C ALA A 20 1.12 -17.11 44.68
N ASN A 21 2.38 -16.66 44.66
CA ASN A 21 2.77 -15.42 43.99
C ASN A 21 2.68 -15.60 42.48
N HIS A 22 1.49 -15.35 41.92
CA HIS A 22 1.30 -15.22 40.49
C HIS A 22 1.56 -13.77 40.07
N SER A 23 2.58 -13.57 39.24
CA SER A 23 2.86 -12.28 38.62
C SER A 23 2.43 -12.34 37.15
N THR A 24 1.61 -11.38 36.73
CA THR A 24 1.22 -11.24 35.33
C THR A 24 2.30 -10.44 34.62
N LEU A 25 3.04 -11.10 33.72
CA LEU A 25 4.00 -10.46 32.84
C LEU A 25 3.29 -10.06 31.54
N SER A 26 3.57 -8.87 31.01
CA SER A 26 3.07 -8.44 29.70
C SER A 26 4.18 -7.82 28.87
N PHE A 27 4.23 -8.16 27.59
CA PHE A 27 5.08 -7.50 26.61
C PHE A 27 4.22 -6.48 25.85
N LYS A 28 4.70 -5.24 25.75
CA LYS A 28 4.06 -4.19 24.97
C LYS A 28 5.05 -3.68 23.94
N GLN A 29 4.66 -3.74 22.67
CA GLN A 29 5.38 -3.15 21.55
C GLN A 29 4.42 -2.24 20.79
N GLN A 30 4.86 -1.05 20.43
CA GLN A 30 4.11 -0.16 19.54
C GLN A 30 4.72 -0.24 18.14
N ILE A 31 3.93 -0.65 17.16
CA ILE A 31 4.32 -0.64 15.75
C ILE A 31 4.03 0.77 15.21
N ARG A 32 5.03 1.39 14.56
CA ARG A 32 4.84 2.70 13.90
C ARG A 32 4.08 2.51 12.58
N GLU A 33 3.25 3.48 12.26
CA GLU A 33 2.59 3.54 10.97
C GLU A 33 3.64 3.69 9.86
N ARG A 34 3.44 2.93 8.78
CA ARG A 34 4.21 2.96 7.55
C ARG A 34 3.23 3.25 6.44
N CYS A 35 3.55 4.25 5.65
CA CYS A 35 2.84 4.66 4.46
C CYS A 35 3.91 5.03 3.45
N GLY A 36 3.90 4.43 2.26
CA GLY A 36 4.95 4.72 1.30
C GLY A 36 4.78 4.06 -0.04
N LEU A 37 5.64 4.50 -0.95
CA LEU A 37 5.76 4.00 -2.31
C LEU A 37 7.22 3.62 -2.52
N GLU A 38 7.42 2.37 -2.92
CA GLU A 38 8.71 1.81 -3.27
C GLU A 38 8.73 1.57 -4.79
N VAL A 39 9.80 1.99 -5.46
CA VAL A 39 9.94 1.81 -6.90
C VAL A 39 10.66 0.48 -7.16
N ILE A 40 9.97 -0.47 -7.80
CA ILE A 40 10.52 -1.79 -8.12
C ILE A 40 11.15 -1.77 -9.51
N ASN A 41 10.45 -1.19 -10.48
CA ASN A 41 10.97 -0.93 -11.81
C ASN A 41 10.59 0.49 -12.23
N ASN A 42 11.60 1.34 -12.49
CA ASN A 42 11.42 2.74 -12.88
C ASN A 42 11.44 2.96 -14.41
N GLN A 43 11.56 1.89 -15.20
CA GLN A 43 11.63 1.96 -16.65
C GLN A 43 10.48 1.18 -17.29
N GLY A 44 9.64 1.91 -18.03
CA GLY A 44 8.58 1.35 -18.87
C GLY A 44 8.77 1.71 -20.33
N GLU A 45 7.93 1.15 -21.18
CA GLU A 45 7.80 1.53 -22.58
C GLU A 45 6.43 2.17 -22.79
N MET A 46 6.43 3.21 -23.61
CA MET A 46 5.21 3.85 -24.05
C MET A 46 4.83 3.33 -25.43
N THR A 47 3.55 3.10 -25.64
CA THR A 47 2.98 2.72 -26.94
C THR A 47 2.27 3.88 -27.61
N PHE A 48 2.05 3.75 -28.91
CA PHE A 48 1.25 4.69 -29.71
C PHE A 48 -0.02 4.00 -30.20
N GLY A 49 -1.16 4.67 -30.12
CA GLY A 49 -2.45 4.14 -30.54
C GLY A 49 -3.36 3.79 -29.36
N GLN A 50 -4.03 2.64 -29.42
CA GLN A 50 -5.09 2.27 -28.46
C GLN A 50 -4.65 1.27 -27.40
N ASP A 51 -3.55 0.56 -27.63
CA ASP A 51 -3.16 -0.59 -26.81
C ASP A 51 -2.07 -0.24 -25.80
N TYR A 52 -2.02 -0.99 -24.69
CA TYR A 52 -1.04 -0.86 -23.61
C TYR A 52 -0.09 -2.07 -23.60
N ASP A 53 0.56 -2.32 -24.74
CA ASP A 53 1.44 -3.48 -24.92
C ASP A 53 2.89 -3.20 -24.47
N GLY A 54 3.18 -1.96 -24.07
CA GLY A 54 4.47 -1.55 -23.56
C GLY A 54 4.76 -2.14 -22.18
N ARG A 55 6.05 -2.31 -21.88
CA ARG A 55 6.51 -2.72 -20.54
C ARG A 55 6.05 -1.71 -19.48
N ALA A 56 5.53 -2.23 -18.37
CA ALA A 56 5.06 -1.42 -17.25
C ALA A 56 6.23 -0.93 -16.37
N ILE A 57 6.01 0.24 -15.76
CA ILE A 57 6.68 0.64 -14.51
C ILE A 57 6.00 -0.14 -13.38
N ILE A 58 6.77 -0.59 -12.38
CA ILE A 58 6.25 -1.38 -11.25
C ILE A 58 6.55 -0.62 -9.97
N LEU A 59 5.49 -0.32 -9.23
CA LEU A 59 5.55 0.31 -7.91
C LEU A 59 5.00 -0.65 -6.87
N LYS A 60 5.59 -0.64 -5.68
CA LYS A 60 5.06 -1.34 -4.51
C LYS A 60 4.53 -0.33 -3.52
N LEU A 61 3.27 -0.50 -3.15
CA LEU A 61 2.58 0.40 -2.24
C LEU A 61 2.54 -0.20 -0.84
N GLU A 62 2.93 0.57 0.15
CA GLU A 62 3.02 0.10 1.53
C GLU A 62 2.08 0.89 2.43
N SER A 63 1.20 0.16 3.13
CA SER A 63 0.49 0.65 4.30
C SER A 63 0.35 -0.48 5.32
N ASN A 64 0.68 -0.20 6.58
CA ASN A 64 0.41 -1.13 7.69
C ASN A 64 -0.75 -0.65 8.60
N ARG A 65 -1.46 0.41 8.18
CA ARG A 65 -2.65 0.88 8.88
C ARG A 65 -3.83 0.00 8.46
N LYS A 66 -4.49 -0.60 9.44
CA LYS A 66 -5.68 -1.42 9.23
C LYS A 66 -6.81 -0.58 8.62
N ASP A 67 -7.52 -1.14 7.66
CA ASP A 67 -8.68 -0.52 6.98
C ASP A 67 -8.34 0.86 6.35
N SER A 68 -7.06 1.08 6.01
CA SER A 68 -6.63 2.32 5.37
C SER A 68 -6.92 2.30 3.87
N ARG A 69 -7.12 3.49 3.33
CA ARG A 69 -7.21 3.71 1.90
C ARG A 69 -5.91 4.37 1.44
N LEU A 70 -5.46 3.98 0.26
CA LEU A 70 -4.34 4.61 -0.42
C LEU A 70 -4.86 5.42 -1.58
N LEU A 71 -4.31 6.60 -1.75
CA LEU A 71 -4.59 7.49 -2.85
C LEU A 71 -3.33 7.64 -3.70
N LEU A 72 -3.32 7.00 -4.87
CA LEU A 72 -2.22 7.08 -5.83
C LEU A 72 -2.45 8.24 -6.79
N LYS A 73 -1.45 9.11 -6.95
CA LYS A 73 -1.55 10.31 -7.78
C LYS A 73 -0.31 10.52 -8.65
N LEU A 74 -0.51 11.09 -9.83
CA LEU A 74 0.55 11.68 -10.64
C LEU A 74 0.82 13.11 -10.15
N GLN A 75 1.97 13.33 -9.52
CA GLN A 75 2.37 14.65 -9.01
C GLN A 75 2.93 15.53 -10.12
N HIS A 76 3.86 14.98 -10.90
CA HIS A 76 4.56 15.70 -11.94
C HIS A 76 4.65 14.87 -13.20
N ILE A 77 4.64 15.56 -14.33
CA ILE A 77 4.94 14.97 -15.63
C ILE A 77 5.63 16.00 -16.51
N ASP A 78 6.71 15.56 -17.13
CA ASP A 78 7.45 16.27 -18.16
C ASP A 78 7.42 15.42 -19.43
N LEU A 79 6.89 16.00 -20.50
CA LEU A 79 6.72 15.38 -21.81
C LEU A 79 7.94 15.62 -22.71
N GLY A 80 8.99 16.25 -22.21
CA GLY A 80 10.17 16.59 -23.00
C GLY A 80 9.88 17.57 -24.14
N SER A 81 10.73 17.51 -25.17
CA SER A 81 10.71 18.43 -26.33
C SER A 81 9.92 17.86 -27.51
N ILE A 82 8.70 17.38 -27.25
CA ILE A 82 7.86 16.84 -28.32
C ILE A 82 7.05 18.00 -28.92
N ASP A 83 7.28 18.30 -30.20
CA ASP A 83 6.60 19.33 -31.00
C ASP A 83 5.15 18.92 -31.37
N GLU A 84 4.36 18.47 -30.39
CA GLU A 84 2.93 18.16 -30.56
C GLU A 84 2.13 18.91 -29.48
N PRO A 85 1.50 20.05 -29.82
CA PRO A 85 0.81 20.91 -28.86
C PRO A 85 -0.29 20.19 -28.08
N ARG A 86 -0.81 19.07 -28.62
CA ARG A 86 -1.91 18.30 -28.03
C ARG A 86 -1.46 17.08 -27.25
N LEU A 87 -0.16 16.84 -27.13
CA LEU A 87 0.34 15.59 -26.55
C LEU A 87 -0.19 15.34 -25.14
N THR A 88 -0.27 16.38 -24.31
CA THR A 88 -0.82 16.29 -22.95
C THR A 88 -2.26 15.76 -22.92
N GLU A 89 -3.07 16.02 -23.94
CA GLU A 89 -4.45 15.53 -24.05
C GLU A 89 -4.52 14.05 -24.50
N LEU A 90 -3.45 13.58 -25.13
CA LEU A 90 -3.35 12.27 -25.75
C LEU A 90 -2.65 11.24 -24.86
N VAL A 91 -1.87 11.68 -23.87
CA VAL A 91 -1.24 10.78 -22.90
C VAL A 91 -2.32 10.12 -22.04
N ARG A 92 -2.27 8.79 -21.99
CA ARG A 92 -3.14 7.96 -21.16
C ARG A 92 -2.29 6.99 -20.35
N PHE A 93 -2.69 6.79 -19.10
CA PHE A 93 -2.09 5.79 -18.23
C PHE A 93 -3.14 4.74 -17.85
N GLN A 94 -2.70 3.49 -17.89
CA GLN A 94 -3.41 2.36 -17.34
C GLN A 94 -2.67 1.90 -16.10
N VAL A 95 -3.38 1.82 -14.99
CA VAL A 95 -2.85 1.34 -13.71
C VAL A 95 -3.61 0.08 -13.34
N GLU A 96 -2.85 -1.01 -13.19
CA GLU A 96 -3.39 -2.32 -12.83
C GLU A 96 -3.09 -2.59 -11.35
N THR A 97 -4.16 -2.66 -10.58
CA THR A 97 -4.23 -3.37 -9.31
C THR A 97 -5.08 -4.64 -9.56
N PRO A 98 -5.61 -5.32 -8.55
CA PRO A 98 -6.74 -6.25 -8.75
C PRO A 98 -7.93 -5.65 -9.52
N ALA A 99 -8.05 -4.32 -9.58
CA ALA A 99 -8.90 -3.61 -10.53
C ALA A 99 -8.06 -2.82 -11.55
N ARG A 100 -8.61 -2.60 -12.74
CA ARG A 100 -7.97 -1.81 -13.81
C ARG A 100 -8.56 -0.40 -13.85
N TYR A 101 -7.70 0.60 -13.82
CA TYR A 101 -8.06 2.02 -13.97
C TYR A 101 -7.33 2.61 -15.17
N GLU A 102 -8.03 3.43 -15.95
CA GLU A 102 -7.46 4.15 -17.10
C GLU A 102 -7.88 5.61 -17.04
N GLY A 103 -6.95 6.51 -17.38
CA GLY A 103 -7.22 7.95 -17.42
C GLY A 103 -6.10 8.76 -18.04
N ASP A 104 -6.37 10.03 -18.32
CA ASP A 104 -5.34 11.01 -18.69
C ASP A 104 -4.58 11.56 -17.48
N ILE A 105 -3.63 12.45 -17.77
CA ILE A 105 -2.85 13.21 -16.79
C ILE A 105 -3.75 13.88 -15.74
N ASN A 106 -4.89 14.47 -16.13
CA ASN A 106 -5.73 15.20 -15.18
C ASN A 106 -6.49 14.24 -14.26
N TYR A 107 -6.98 13.13 -14.79
CA TYR A 107 -7.54 12.04 -13.99
C TYR A 107 -6.54 11.56 -12.93
N TRP A 108 -5.29 11.29 -13.33
CA TRP A 108 -4.27 10.79 -12.41
C TRP A 108 -3.73 11.84 -11.45
N ARG A 109 -3.80 13.13 -11.78
CA ARG A 109 -3.50 14.23 -10.85
C ARG A 109 -4.53 14.35 -9.73
N GLN A 110 -5.81 14.11 -10.02
CA GLN A 110 -6.84 14.03 -8.97
C GLN A 110 -6.60 12.83 -8.06
N GLY A 111 -6.11 11.75 -8.65
CA GLY A 111 -5.73 10.53 -7.96
C GLY A 111 -6.85 9.51 -7.87
N VAL A 112 -6.46 8.26 -7.65
CA VAL A 112 -7.38 7.14 -7.50
C VAL A 112 -7.20 6.54 -6.12
N GLU A 113 -8.31 6.45 -5.38
CA GLU A 113 -8.35 5.79 -4.10
C GLU A 113 -8.65 4.30 -4.25
N PHE A 114 -7.92 3.48 -3.49
CA PHE A 114 -8.26 2.07 -3.31
C PHE A 114 -8.00 1.62 -1.87
N PRO A 115 -8.81 0.69 -1.35
CA PRO A 115 -8.53 0.04 -0.07
C PRO A 115 -7.23 -0.76 -0.13
N VAL A 116 -6.47 -0.78 0.97
CA VAL A 116 -5.25 -1.59 1.06
C VAL A 116 -5.55 -3.08 0.91
N GLU A 117 -6.70 -3.55 1.40
CA GLU A 117 -7.12 -4.95 1.20
C GLU A 117 -7.33 -5.34 -0.26
N HIS A 118 -7.48 -4.36 -1.16
CA HIS A 118 -7.63 -4.60 -2.59
C HIS A 118 -6.29 -4.57 -3.33
N LEU A 119 -5.15 -4.41 -2.66
CA LEU A 119 -3.86 -4.58 -3.31
C LEU A 119 -3.57 -6.07 -3.57
N ALA A 120 -2.83 -6.36 -4.64
CA ALA A 120 -2.37 -7.72 -4.94
C ALA A 120 -1.54 -8.28 -3.76
N SER A 121 -1.33 -9.59 -3.71
CA SER A 121 -0.62 -10.23 -2.59
C SER A 121 0.80 -9.72 -2.36
N ASN A 122 1.44 -9.13 -3.37
CA ASN A 122 2.75 -8.48 -3.33
C ASN A 122 2.69 -6.96 -3.15
N ASN A 123 1.49 -6.37 -3.10
CA ASN A 123 1.22 -4.95 -3.10
C ASN A 123 1.84 -4.19 -4.28
N GLU A 124 2.06 -4.88 -5.40
CA GLU A 124 2.58 -4.26 -6.61
C GLU A 124 1.46 -3.71 -7.47
N VAL A 125 1.78 -2.62 -8.15
CA VAL A 125 0.92 -1.89 -9.07
C VAL A 125 1.71 -1.66 -10.34
N GLU A 126 1.13 -2.05 -11.47
CA GLU A 126 1.72 -1.85 -12.78
C GLU A 126 1.16 -0.57 -13.41
N ILE A 127 2.04 0.28 -13.92
CA ILE A 127 1.68 1.51 -14.64
C ILE A 127 2.17 1.41 -16.07
N LYS A 128 1.24 1.44 -17.02
CA LYS A 128 1.49 1.45 -18.46
C LYS A 128 1.07 2.78 -19.05
N ALA A 129 1.81 3.23 -20.05
CA ALA A 129 1.57 4.50 -20.71
C ALA A 129 1.35 4.30 -22.22
N ARG A 130 0.44 5.09 -22.79
CA ARG A 130 0.29 5.21 -24.23
C ARG A 130 0.05 6.66 -24.62
N ILE A 131 0.36 6.99 -25.88
CA ILE A 131 -0.14 8.20 -26.54
C ILE A 131 -1.24 7.80 -27.50
N ALA A 132 -2.43 8.37 -27.32
CA ALA A 132 -3.64 8.08 -28.07
C ALA A 132 -3.63 8.63 -29.52
N ILE A 133 -2.51 8.51 -30.21
CA ILE A 133 -2.30 8.84 -31.62
C ILE A 133 -1.56 7.69 -32.30
N PRO A 134 -1.95 7.28 -33.53
CA PRO A 134 -1.22 6.26 -34.27
C PRO A 134 0.20 6.71 -34.61
N GLU A 135 1.17 5.79 -34.52
CA GLU A 135 2.59 6.07 -34.83
C GLU A 135 2.80 6.65 -36.23
N LEU A 136 2.02 6.19 -37.22
CA LEU A 136 2.06 6.68 -38.61
C LEU A 136 1.77 8.18 -38.78
N GLN A 137 1.20 8.83 -37.76
CA GLN A 137 0.90 10.26 -37.78
C GLN A 137 1.98 11.10 -37.10
N LEU A 138 3.00 10.46 -36.52
CA LEU A 138 4.06 11.14 -35.79
C LEU A 138 5.29 11.36 -36.67
N THR A 139 6.03 12.43 -36.36
CA THR A 139 7.36 12.65 -36.91
C THR A 139 8.34 11.73 -36.20
N ALA A 140 9.25 11.11 -36.95
CA ALA A 140 10.29 10.26 -36.38
C ALA A 140 11.15 11.05 -35.38
N GLY A 141 11.40 10.47 -34.21
CA GLY A 141 12.14 11.10 -33.13
C GLY A 141 12.10 10.26 -31.86
N GLU A 142 12.78 10.73 -30.83
CA GLU A 142 12.70 10.11 -29.50
C GLU A 142 11.61 10.77 -28.67
N PHE A 143 10.76 9.95 -28.05
CA PHE A 143 9.67 10.39 -27.20
C PHE A 143 9.93 9.92 -25.78
N HIS A 144 9.97 10.86 -24.83
CA HIS A 144 10.27 10.57 -23.43
C HIS A 144 9.18 11.12 -22.53
N LEU A 145 8.77 10.33 -21.52
CA LEU A 145 7.86 10.75 -20.46
C LEU A 145 8.57 10.60 -19.12
N ASN A 146 8.86 11.73 -18.47
CA ASN A 146 9.37 11.73 -17.10
C ASN A 146 8.20 12.01 -16.15
N MET A 147 8.04 11.19 -15.12
CA MET A 147 6.88 11.24 -14.24
C MET A 147 7.28 11.10 -12.78
N GLU A 148 6.50 11.73 -11.91
CA GLU A 148 6.58 11.55 -10.47
C GLU A 148 5.22 11.11 -9.93
N TRP A 149 5.21 9.98 -9.23
CA TRP A 149 4.03 9.40 -8.59
C TRP A 149 4.14 9.51 -7.08
N ALA A 150 3.02 9.78 -6.42
CA ALA A 150 2.94 9.83 -4.96
C ALA A 150 1.79 8.98 -4.44
N VAL A 151 1.94 8.52 -3.20
CA VAL A 151 0.88 7.87 -2.44
C VAL A 151 0.58 8.66 -1.18
N GLU A 152 -0.70 8.80 -0.87
CA GLU A 152 -1.20 9.35 0.39
C GLU A 152 -2.00 8.26 1.12
N CYS A 153 -1.84 8.17 2.44
CA CYS A 153 -2.66 7.29 3.28
C CYS A 153 -3.79 8.10 3.93
N LEU A 154 -5.02 7.63 3.77
CA LEU A 154 -6.25 8.24 4.30
C LEU A 154 -6.75 7.47 5.54
#